data_AF-B3G213-F1
#
_entry.id   AF-B3G213-F1
#
_cell.length_a   1.000
_cell.length_b   1.000
_cell.length_c   1.000
_cell.angle_alpha   90.00
_cell.angle_beta   90.00
_cell.angle_gamma   90.00
#
_symmetry.space_group_name_H-M   'P 1'
#
loop_
_entity.id
_entity.type
_entity.pdbx_description
1 polymer ?
#
loop_
_entity_poly.entity_id
_entity_poly.type
_entity_poly.pdbx_seq_one_letter_code
_entity_poly.pdbx_strand_id
1 'polypeptide(L)'
;MSPLMPAAIIDAQSHLLPFEERLIDVVQQGHLHQISQRPRLDLHYEDEVADVARARRLAKGALVYLASHSECWQRQTLSGVIPKKVLARFSEDDYGIYENRVYARLLDETERHLQRRLSALKSLQATLDQALKFYRSEDVDFRLSHEVCRLWGMTFDQVATSKVSELLSETLGTLQRLHRTISGLQQSGLYLLVSRQAQVTGALHLTNILSHDPHYRHLAILWDLLAKTTVANRATSEERFRQNQYLANAYSRYAGLVLRHALRPYLHGQVEGTWAGRRIRLQQSGLEWQLVSAASSEHAAEDVLLTVVPWLTDVPWPEGLQHLPVERFIAWPAIGQEPQQSAYQGHWITLSPSDMYCVERFGLLVDQALYRMVLLSYSQPLTKIPVKVLALADGIQGVHVDHQAHALEVREIVPAESIELLKNALIAANSTRQGLALEQLNQEILALENCPVCKAKADLVFQSPAGFRTNCEGCGTQRYLRQQDGRFVFEQNVSGRAEFLTLGRRAFSMQI
;
A
#
# COMPACT_ATOMS: atom_id res chain seq x y z
N MET A 1 -4.71 -17.27 8.65
CA MET A 1 -5.22 -16.30 7.65
C MET A 1 -4.07 -15.90 6.75
N SER A 2 -4.31 -15.81 5.44
CA SER A 2 -3.33 -15.28 4.49
C SER A 2 -3.19 -13.76 4.66
N PRO A 3 -1.98 -13.20 4.54
CA PRO A 3 -1.77 -11.75 4.49
C PRO A 3 -2.04 -11.16 3.10
N LEU A 4 -2.19 -11.99 2.06
CA LEU A 4 -2.48 -11.53 0.71
C LEU A 4 -3.97 -11.24 0.54
N MET A 5 -4.29 -10.54 -0.56
CA MET A 5 -5.65 -10.09 -0.82
C MET A 5 -6.68 -11.25 -0.76
N PRO A 6 -7.75 -11.11 0.06
CA PRO A 6 -8.80 -12.12 0.17
C PRO A 6 -9.60 -12.31 -1.12
N ALA A 7 -10.03 -13.55 -1.37
CA ALA A 7 -10.76 -13.89 -2.58
C ALA A 7 -12.11 -13.19 -2.72
N ALA A 8 -12.83 -13.03 -1.62
CA ALA A 8 -14.12 -12.33 -1.60
C ALA A 8 -14.00 -10.87 -2.08
N ILE A 9 -12.87 -10.20 -1.80
CA ILE A 9 -12.67 -8.81 -2.22
C ILE A 9 -12.41 -8.75 -3.72
N ILE A 10 -11.58 -9.64 -4.24
CA ILE A 10 -11.23 -9.67 -5.66
C ILE A 10 -12.47 -10.04 -6.49
N ASP A 11 -13.22 -11.06 -6.09
CA ASP A 11 -14.44 -11.47 -6.78
C ASP A 11 -15.47 -10.31 -6.80
N ALA A 12 -15.79 -9.73 -5.63
CA ALA A 12 -16.74 -8.63 -5.54
C ALA A 12 -16.33 -7.40 -6.40
N GLN A 13 -15.03 -7.13 -6.54
CA GLN A 13 -14.57 -6.02 -7.38
C GLN A 13 -14.60 -6.33 -8.88
N SER A 14 -14.50 -7.61 -9.26
CA SER A 14 -14.39 -8.06 -10.67
C SER A 14 -15.69 -7.96 -11.44
N HIS A 15 -16.83 -7.97 -10.76
CA HIS A 15 -18.16 -7.81 -11.38
C HIS A 15 -18.50 -6.34 -11.62
N LEU A 16 -19.44 -6.13 -12.55
CA LEU A 16 -20.07 -4.83 -12.76
C LEU A 16 -20.95 -4.47 -11.56
N LEU A 17 -20.95 -3.20 -11.19
CA LEU A 17 -21.87 -2.66 -10.20
C LEU A 17 -23.25 -2.40 -10.83
N PRO A 18 -24.35 -2.42 -10.07
CA PRO A 18 -25.69 -2.15 -10.61
C PRO A 18 -25.82 -0.82 -11.35
N PHE A 19 -25.06 0.21 -10.92
CA PHE A 19 -24.95 1.48 -11.63
C PHE A 19 -24.31 1.30 -13.02
N GLU A 20 -23.22 0.54 -13.11
CA GLU A 20 -22.47 0.30 -14.33
C GLU A 20 -23.30 -0.49 -15.34
N GLU A 21 -23.99 -1.54 -14.89
CA GLU A 21 -24.95 -2.31 -15.70
C GLU A 21 -26.05 -1.40 -16.28
N ARG A 22 -26.66 -0.58 -15.42
CA ARG A 22 -27.70 0.35 -15.86
C ARG A 22 -27.17 1.41 -16.83
N LEU A 23 -25.93 1.87 -16.62
CA LEU A 23 -25.28 2.83 -17.50
C LEU A 23 -25.07 2.24 -18.89
N ILE A 24 -24.68 0.95 -18.99
CA ILE A 24 -24.55 0.25 -20.27
C ILE A 24 -25.86 0.30 -21.04
N ASP A 25 -26.98 -0.09 -20.42
CA ASP A 25 -28.30 -0.07 -21.06
C ASP A 25 -28.64 1.32 -21.60
N VAL A 26 -28.46 2.36 -20.77
CA VAL A 26 -28.85 3.74 -21.09
C VAL A 26 -27.99 4.31 -22.22
N VAL A 27 -26.69 3.97 -22.24
CA VAL A 27 -25.76 4.38 -23.30
C VAL A 27 -26.07 3.64 -24.60
N GLN A 28 -26.29 2.33 -24.56
CA GLN A 28 -26.61 1.52 -25.74
C GLN A 28 -27.93 1.95 -26.39
N GLN A 29 -28.93 2.31 -25.59
CA GLN A 29 -30.22 2.83 -26.08
C GLN A 29 -30.16 4.29 -26.53
N GLY A 30 -28.98 4.94 -26.46
CA GLY A 30 -28.75 6.28 -26.99
C GLY A 30 -29.42 7.40 -26.20
N HIS A 31 -29.93 7.15 -24.99
CA HIS A 31 -30.69 8.16 -24.23
C HIS A 31 -29.85 9.39 -23.87
N LEU A 32 -28.59 9.20 -23.45
CA LEU A 32 -27.71 10.32 -23.14
C LEU A 32 -27.34 11.13 -24.39
N HIS A 33 -27.11 10.45 -25.52
CA HIS A 33 -26.84 11.10 -26.81
C HIS A 33 -28.03 11.94 -27.27
N GLN A 34 -29.24 11.42 -27.12
CA GLN A 34 -30.46 12.14 -27.47
C GLN A 34 -30.64 13.41 -26.64
N ILE A 35 -30.40 13.35 -25.32
CA ILE A 35 -30.45 14.53 -24.45
C ILE A 35 -29.36 15.54 -24.84
N SER A 36 -28.16 15.06 -25.16
CA SER A 36 -27.05 15.93 -25.58
C SER A 36 -27.35 16.69 -26.88
N GLN A 37 -27.94 16.02 -27.86
CA GLN A 37 -28.21 16.57 -29.20
C GLN A 37 -29.52 17.36 -29.28
N ARG A 38 -30.54 16.94 -28.51
CA ARG A 38 -31.89 17.52 -28.52
C ARG A 38 -32.38 17.72 -27.08
N PRO A 39 -31.77 18.67 -26.35
CA PRO A 39 -32.17 18.95 -24.98
C PRO A 39 -33.55 19.57 -24.92
N ARG A 40 -34.21 19.44 -23.76
CA ARG A 40 -35.39 20.25 -23.45
C ARG A 40 -34.94 21.69 -23.20
N LEU A 41 -35.67 22.63 -23.79
CA LEU A 41 -35.43 24.07 -23.69
C LEU A 41 -36.63 24.71 -23.00
N ASP A 42 -36.35 25.71 -22.17
CA ASP A 42 -37.35 26.68 -21.74
C ASP A 42 -37.05 28.04 -22.38
N LEU A 43 -38.03 28.94 -22.36
CA LEU A 43 -37.91 30.28 -22.94
C LEU A 43 -37.71 31.31 -21.83
N HIS A 44 -36.52 31.89 -21.76
CA HIS A 44 -36.28 33.06 -20.93
C HIS A 44 -36.65 34.33 -21.69
N TYR A 45 -37.25 35.30 -20.98
CA TYR A 45 -37.61 36.57 -21.57
C TYR A 45 -36.93 37.70 -20.84
N GLU A 46 -36.13 38.48 -21.57
CA GLU A 46 -35.46 39.66 -21.05
C GLU A 46 -35.98 40.92 -21.72
N ASP A 47 -36.20 41.96 -20.92
CA ASP A 47 -36.60 43.28 -21.38
C ASP A 47 -35.35 44.16 -21.48
N GLU A 48 -34.91 44.53 -22.68
CA GLU A 48 -33.73 45.35 -22.95
C GLU A 48 -34.11 46.59 -23.77
N VAL A 49 -33.45 47.72 -23.53
CA VAL A 49 -33.58 48.93 -24.36
C VAL A 49 -32.76 48.78 -25.64
N ALA A 50 -33.43 48.42 -26.74
CA ALA A 50 -32.81 48.23 -28.04
C ALA A 50 -33.25 49.29 -29.05
N ASP A 51 -32.49 49.44 -30.14
CA ASP A 51 -32.92 50.29 -31.26
C ASP A 51 -34.26 49.78 -31.81
N VAL A 52 -35.15 50.71 -32.18
CA VAL A 52 -36.51 50.39 -32.64
C VAL A 52 -36.51 49.40 -33.80
N ALA A 53 -35.50 49.44 -34.67
CA ALA A 53 -35.35 48.51 -35.79
C ALA A 53 -35.09 47.05 -35.35
N ARG A 54 -34.49 46.83 -34.18
CA ARG A 54 -34.20 45.49 -33.61
C ARG A 54 -35.37 44.96 -32.77
N ALA A 55 -36.26 45.83 -32.31
CA ALA A 55 -37.38 45.47 -31.46
C ALA A 55 -38.49 44.75 -32.24
N ARG A 56 -38.67 43.44 -32.01
CA ARG A 56 -39.79 42.65 -32.57
C ARG A 56 -41.05 42.70 -31.71
N ARG A 57 -40.90 42.78 -30.38
CA ARG A 57 -42.00 42.84 -29.42
C ARG A 57 -41.67 43.83 -28.31
N LEU A 58 -42.63 44.66 -27.93
CA LEU A 58 -42.47 45.64 -26.86
C LEU A 58 -42.62 44.96 -25.49
N ALA A 59 -41.79 45.39 -24.54
CA ALA A 59 -41.87 44.99 -23.15
C ALA A 59 -43.12 45.56 -22.45
N LYS A 60 -43.52 44.95 -21.33
CA LYS A 60 -44.62 45.48 -20.52
C LYS A 60 -44.17 46.79 -19.86
N GLY A 61 -44.82 47.89 -20.22
CA GLY A 61 -44.42 49.23 -19.74
C GLY A 61 -43.45 49.97 -20.65
N ALA A 62 -43.18 49.48 -21.86
CA ALA A 62 -42.30 50.14 -22.82
C ALA A 62 -42.67 51.61 -23.11
N LEU A 63 -43.98 51.92 -23.14
CA LEU A 63 -44.46 53.30 -23.34
C LEU A 63 -44.18 54.20 -22.13
N VAL A 64 -44.28 53.65 -20.91
CA VAL A 64 -43.99 54.40 -19.67
C VAL A 64 -42.49 54.65 -19.57
N TYR A 65 -41.68 53.63 -19.85
CA TYR A 65 -40.22 53.76 -19.89
C TYR A 65 -39.77 54.78 -20.93
N LEU A 66 -40.38 54.74 -22.13
CA LEU A 66 -40.10 55.71 -23.18
C LEU A 66 -40.48 57.13 -22.75
N ALA A 67 -41.62 57.32 -22.10
CA ALA A 67 -42.05 58.64 -21.64
C ALA A 67 -41.13 59.22 -20.54
N SER A 68 -40.51 58.38 -19.71
CA SER A 68 -39.62 58.82 -18.62
C SER A 68 -38.16 59.01 -19.01
N HIS A 69 -37.73 58.50 -20.18
CA HIS A 69 -36.34 58.52 -20.63
C HIS A 69 -36.21 59.24 -21.98
N SER A 70 -36.01 60.56 -21.93
CA SER A 70 -35.96 61.43 -23.12
C SER A 70 -34.73 61.18 -24.01
N GLU A 71 -33.69 60.56 -23.48
CA GLU A 71 -32.51 60.08 -24.20
C GLU A 71 -32.83 58.95 -25.20
N CYS A 72 -33.96 58.26 -25.02
CA CYS A 72 -34.43 57.23 -25.96
C CYS A 72 -35.15 57.82 -27.18
N TRP A 73 -35.32 59.15 -27.24
CA TRP A 73 -36.10 59.82 -28.28
C TRP A 73 -35.21 60.17 -29.48
N GLN A 74 -35.72 59.97 -30.69
CA GLN A 74 -35.06 60.44 -31.90
C GLN A 74 -35.45 61.90 -32.20
N ARG A 75 -36.75 62.21 -32.08
CA ARG A 75 -37.31 63.56 -32.22
C ARG A 75 -38.65 63.67 -31.52
N GLN A 76 -38.97 64.87 -31.06
CA GLN A 76 -40.28 65.21 -30.51
C GLN A 76 -41.11 65.90 -31.61
N THR A 77 -42.39 65.58 -31.68
CA THR A 77 -43.36 66.18 -32.59
C THR A 77 -44.57 66.68 -31.82
N LEU A 78 -45.36 67.58 -32.39
CA LEU A 78 -46.55 68.15 -31.75
C LEU A 78 -47.59 67.10 -31.32
N SER A 79 -47.57 65.93 -31.95
CA SER A 79 -48.48 64.80 -31.69
C SER A 79 -47.87 63.68 -30.84
N GLY A 80 -46.59 63.79 -30.43
CA GLY A 80 -45.92 62.79 -29.60
C GLY A 80 -44.44 62.63 -29.90
N VAL A 81 -43.85 61.57 -29.36
CA VAL A 81 -42.41 61.29 -29.44
C VAL A 81 -42.15 60.18 -30.44
N ILE A 82 -41.14 60.35 -31.29
CA ILE A 82 -40.63 59.29 -32.16
C ILE A 82 -39.40 58.67 -31.48
N PRO A 83 -39.47 57.39 -31.04
CA PRO A 83 -38.38 56.75 -30.34
C PRO A 83 -37.22 56.41 -31.28
N LYS A 84 -35.99 56.55 -30.78
CA LYS A 84 -34.77 55.96 -31.35
C LYS A 84 -34.54 54.55 -30.79
N LYS A 85 -34.76 54.41 -29.47
CA LYS A 85 -34.67 53.16 -28.72
C LYS A 85 -35.96 52.90 -27.96
N VAL A 86 -36.32 51.63 -27.79
CA VAL A 86 -37.51 51.19 -27.04
C VAL A 86 -37.17 50.01 -26.15
N LEU A 87 -37.83 49.93 -25.01
CA LEU A 87 -37.78 48.75 -24.15
C LEU A 87 -38.50 47.60 -24.88
N ALA A 88 -37.72 46.63 -25.35
CA ALA A 88 -38.16 45.51 -26.16
C ALA A 88 -37.95 44.21 -25.39
N ARG A 89 -38.84 43.24 -25.62
CA ARG A 89 -38.77 41.92 -25.01
C ARG A 89 -38.13 40.95 -25.99
N PHE A 90 -36.98 40.40 -25.61
CA PHE A 90 -36.29 39.35 -26.35
C PHE A 90 -36.59 37.99 -25.71
N SER A 91 -36.67 36.95 -26.54
CA SER A 91 -36.80 35.56 -26.10
C SER A 91 -35.49 34.86 -26.36
N GLU A 92 -34.86 34.34 -25.32
CA GLU A 92 -33.63 33.56 -25.40
C GLU A 92 -33.89 32.11 -24.96
N ASP A 93 -33.23 31.17 -25.62
CA ASP A 93 -33.31 29.75 -25.28
C ASP A 93 -32.55 29.48 -23.97
N ASP A 94 -33.26 29.04 -22.93
CA ASP A 94 -32.65 28.67 -21.66
C ASP A 94 -32.29 27.19 -21.64
N TYR A 95 -30.99 26.91 -21.82
CA TYR A 95 -30.40 25.58 -21.67
C TYR A 95 -30.16 25.21 -20.20
N GLY A 96 -30.24 26.17 -19.28
CA GLY A 96 -29.91 26.07 -17.87
C GLY A 96 -31.01 25.51 -16.97
N ILE A 97 -32.09 24.95 -17.55
CA ILE A 97 -33.15 24.29 -16.78
C ILE A 97 -32.58 23.23 -15.83
N TYR A 98 -33.32 22.95 -14.76
CA TYR A 98 -32.90 22.04 -13.70
C TYR A 98 -32.46 20.67 -14.24
N GLU A 99 -33.22 20.10 -15.18
CA GLU A 99 -32.98 18.77 -15.73
C GLU A 99 -31.71 18.70 -16.59
N ASN A 100 -31.40 19.77 -17.32
CA ASN A 100 -30.18 19.87 -18.10
C ASN A 100 -28.95 20.03 -17.20
N ARG A 101 -29.10 20.74 -16.08
CA ARG A 101 -28.08 20.78 -15.03
C ARG A 101 -27.87 19.41 -14.40
N VAL A 102 -28.94 18.68 -14.11
CA VAL A 102 -28.87 17.30 -13.62
C VAL A 102 -28.12 16.41 -14.60
N TYR A 103 -28.43 16.48 -15.90
CA TYR A 103 -27.69 15.77 -16.94
C TYR A 103 -26.19 16.06 -16.89
N ALA A 104 -25.81 17.35 -16.92
CA ALA A 104 -24.40 17.73 -16.95
C ALA A 104 -23.64 17.30 -15.68
N ARG A 105 -24.24 17.48 -14.49
CA ARG A 105 -23.63 17.06 -13.23
C ARG A 105 -23.58 15.53 -13.10
N LEU A 106 -24.55 14.81 -13.65
CA LEU A 106 -24.53 13.34 -13.66
C LEU A 106 -23.36 12.81 -14.49
N LEU A 107 -23.06 13.44 -15.64
CA LEU A 107 -21.89 13.06 -16.45
C LEU A 107 -20.59 13.24 -15.65
N ASP A 108 -20.44 14.35 -14.93
CA ASP A 108 -19.25 14.61 -14.09
C ASP A 108 -19.06 13.56 -12.99
N GLU A 109 -20.13 13.22 -12.27
CA GLU A 109 -20.07 12.20 -11.22
C GLU A 109 -19.86 10.79 -11.80
N THR A 110 -20.45 10.50 -12.97
CA THR A 110 -20.25 9.25 -13.70
C THR A 110 -18.80 9.09 -14.15
N GLU A 111 -18.22 10.14 -14.75
CA GLU A 111 -16.83 10.13 -15.19
C GLU A 111 -15.90 9.88 -14.01
N ARG A 112 -16.10 10.59 -12.89
CA ARG A 112 -15.31 10.42 -11.68
C ARG A 112 -15.44 9.01 -11.10
N HIS A 113 -16.63 8.43 -11.10
CA HIS A 113 -16.86 7.05 -10.67
C HIS A 113 -16.10 6.06 -11.57
N LEU A 114 -16.24 6.18 -12.89
CA LEU A 114 -15.57 5.31 -13.86
C LEU A 114 -14.05 5.39 -13.77
N GLN A 115 -13.47 6.58 -13.60
CA GLN A 115 -12.03 6.75 -13.42
C GLN A 115 -11.52 6.02 -12.16
N ARG A 116 -12.21 6.17 -11.03
CA ARG A 116 -11.87 5.46 -9.78
C ARG A 116 -11.95 3.95 -9.95
N ARG A 117 -13.03 3.46 -10.56
CA ARG A 117 -13.24 2.02 -10.84
C ARG A 117 -12.17 1.46 -11.78
N LEU A 118 -11.86 2.17 -12.86
CA LEU A 118 -10.80 1.78 -13.80
C LEU A 118 -9.42 1.69 -13.12
N SER A 119 -9.09 2.64 -12.25
CA SER A 119 -7.84 2.61 -11.48
C SER A 119 -7.77 1.39 -10.56
N ALA A 120 -8.86 1.14 -9.80
CA ALA A 120 -8.96 -0.01 -8.91
C ALA A 120 -8.83 -1.35 -9.65
N LEU A 121 -9.56 -1.53 -10.77
CA LEU A 121 -9.50 -2.75 -11.57
C LEU A 121 -8.13 -2.98 -12.20
N LYS A 122 -7.46 -1.93 -12.70
CA LYS A 122 -6.10 -2.05 -13.25
C LYS A 122 -5.10 -2.52 -12.18
N SER A 123 -5.20 -1.98 -10.97
CA SER A 123 -4.35 -2.42 -9.85
C SER A 123 -4.59 -3.89 -9.51
N LEU A 124 -5.86 -4.33 -9.48
CA LEU A 124 -6.21 -5.73 -9.26
C LEU A 124 -5.69 -6.64 -10.40
N GLN A 125 -5.82 -6.21 -11.65
CA GLN A 125 -5.29 -6.94 -12.80
C GLN A 125 -3.78 -7.18 -12.67
N ALA A 126 -3.03 -6.14 -12.31
CA ALA A 126 -1.59 -6.23 -12.12
C ALA A 126 -1.22 -7.25 -11.02
N THR A 127 -1.98 -7.30 -9.93
CA THR A 127 -1.79 -8.30 -8.86
C THR A 127 -2.06 -9.71 -9.35
N LEU A 128 -3.15 -9.93 -10.09
CA LEU A 128 -3.47 -11.25 -10.67
C LEU A 128 -2.42 -11.71 -11.68
N ASP A 129 -1.96 -10.80 -12.54
CA ASP A 129 -0.90 -11.07 -13.51
C ASP A 129 0.42 -11.43 -12.81
N GLN A 130 0.75 -10.76 -11.70
CA GLN A 130 1.92 -11.09 -10.90
C GLN A 130 1.81 -12.51 -10.30
N ALA A 131 0.66 -12.88 -9.74
CA ALA A 131 0.41 -14.23 -9.25
C ALA A 131 0.53 -15.28 -10.37
N LEU A 132 -0.03 -15.00 -11.55
CA LEU A 132 0.10 -15.88 -12.73
C LEU A 132 1.55 -16.03 -13.20
N LYS A 133 2.36 -14.97 -13.10
CA LYS A 133 3.80 -15.05 -13.39
C LYS A 133 4.53 -15.97 -12.43
N PHE A 134 4.23 -15.94 -11.13
CA PHE A 134 4.84 -16.87 -10.16
C PHE A 134 4.55 -18.34 -10.43
N TYR A 135 3.35 -18.66 -10.94
CA TYR A 135 3.03 -20.02 -11.35
C TYR A 135 3.83 -20.50 -12.57
N ARG A 136 4.35 -19.59 -13.40
CA ARG A 136 5.03 -19.89 -14.67
C ARG A 136 6.53 -19.58 -14.65
N SER A 137 7.01 -18.87 -13.64
CA SER A 137 8.39 -18.37 -13.60
C SER A 137 9.39 -19.49 -13.31
N GLU A 138 10.35 -19.68 -14.19
CA GLU A 138 11.50 -20.57 -13.99
C GLU A 138 12.70 -19.82 -13.36
N ASP A 139 12.77 -18.50 -13.53
CA ASP A 139 13.88 -17.66 -13.06
C ASP A 139 13.84 -17.35 -11.56
N VAL A 140 12.67 -17.52 -10.93
CA VAL A 140 12.46 -17.29 -9.49
C VAL A 140 12.84 -18.55 -8.71
N ASP A 141 13.49 -18.40 -7.56
CA ASP A 141 13.79 -19.56 -6.70
C ASP A 141 12.51 -20.30 -6.32
N PHE A 142 12.53 -21.62 -6.50
CA PHE A 142 11.35 -22.44 -6.29
C PHE A 142 10.79 -22.33 -4.87
N ARG A 143 11.61 -22.03 -3.85
CA ARG A 143 11.14 -21.86 -2.46
C ARG A 143 10.42 -20.54 -2.28
N LEU A 144 10.85 -19.48 -2.98
CA LEU A 144 10.14 -18.21 -3.02
C LEU A 144 8.82 -18.38 -3.76
N SER A 145 8.84 -18.94 -4.98
CA SER A 145 7.63 -19.20 -5.76
C SER A 145 6.64 -20.06 -4.98
N HIS A 146 7.10 -21.16 -4.37
CA HIS A 146 6.26 -22.02 -3.54
C HIS A 146 5.64 -21.28 -2.36
N GLU A 147 6.39 -20.45 -1.62
CA GLU A 147 5.86 -19.76 -0.45
C GLU A 147 4.83 -18.69 -0.84
N VAL A 148 5.09 -17.92 -1.91
CA VAL A 148 4.13 -16.96 -2.46
C VAL A 148 2.88 -17.69 -2.96
N CYS A 149 3.03 -18.75 -3.76
CA CYS A 149 1.92 -19.57 -4.25
C CYS A 149 1.17 -20.26 -3.10
N ARG A 150 1.82 -20.59 -1.98
CA ARG A 150 1.16 -21.16 -0.80
C ARG A 150 0.31 -20.11 -0.09
N LEU A 151 0.83 -18.89 0.09
CA LEU A 151 0.10 -17.78 0.70
C LEU A 151 -1.05 -17.31 -0.19
N TRP A 152 -0.83 -17.27 -1.50
CA TRP A 152 -1.86 -16.94 -2.49
C TRP A 152 -2.84 -18.10 -2.67
N GLY A 153 -2.39 -19.34 -2.67
CA GLY A 153 -3.20 -20.56 -2.71
C GLY A 153 -4.21 -20.68 -1.57
N MET A 154 -3.90 -20.09 -0.41
CA MET A 154 -4.85 -19.96 0.69
C MET A 154 -6.04 -19.05 0.35
N THR A 155 -5.93 -18.22 -0.69
CA THR A 155 -7.00 -17.36 -1.21
C THR A 155 -7.52 -17.84 -2.57
N PHE A 156 -6.65 -18.16 -3.53
CA PHE A 156 -6.98 -18.65 -4.88
C PHE A 156 -6.02 -19.73 -5.39
N ASP A 157 -6.57 -20.76 -6.02
CA ASP A 157 -5.78 -21.64 -6.89
C ASP A 157 -5.52 -20.99 -8.28
N GLN A 158 -4.67 -21.63 -9.08
CA GLN A 158 -4.29 -21.13 -10.42
C GLN A 158 -5.49 -21.02 -11.37
N VAL A 159 -6.43 -21.96 -11.33
CA VAL A 159 -7.59 -22.01 -12.22
C VAL A 159 -8.55 -20.87 -11.88
N ALA A 160 -8.84 -20.68 -10.60
CA ALA A 160 -9.66 -19.59 -10.09
C ALA A 160 -9.01 -18.23 -10.38
N THR A 161 -7.68 -18.11 -10.21
CA THR A 161 -6.94 -16.88 -10.56
C THR A 161 -7.10 -16.54 -12.05
N SER A 162 -6.99 -17.52 -12.95
CA SER A 162 -7.17 -17.31 -14.40
C SER A 162 -8.59 -16.85 -14.73
N LYS A 163 -9.61 -17.54 -14.19
CA LYS A 163 -11.02 -17.21 -14.44
C LYS A 163 -11.39 -15.79 -13.98
N VAL A 164 -10.89 -15.38 -12.81
CA VAL A 164 -11.12 -14.03 -12.28
C VAL A 164 -10.37 -12.98 -13.11
N SER A 165 -9.17 -13.29 -13.60
CA SER A 165 -8.42 -12.40 -14.50
C SER A 165 -9.15 -12.17 -15.82
N GLU A 166 -9.73 -13.22 -16.42
CA GLU A 166 -10.55 -13.14 -17.63
C GLU A 166 -11.78 -12.25 -17.41
N LEU A 167 -12.57 -12.52 -16.37
CA LEU A 167 -13.74 -11.70 -16.01
C LEU A 167 -13.36 -10.23 -15.79
N LEU A 168 -12.28 -9.99 -15.05
CA LEU A 168 -11.81 -8.64 -14.77
C LEU A 168 -11.40 -7.90 -16.06
N SER A 169 -10.75 -8.59 -16.99
CA SER A 169 -10.39 -8.04 -18.29
C SER A 169 -11.63 -7.62 -19.10
N GLU A 170 -12.68 -8.44 -19.10
CA GLU A 170 -13.97 -8.14 -19.74
C GLU A 170 -14.65 -6.91 -19.12
N THR A 171 -14.72 -6.86 -17.80
CA THR A 171 -15.27 -5.72 -17.04
C THR A 171 -14.48 -4.46 -17.34
N LEU A 172 -13.15 -4.52 -17.31
CA LEU A 172 -12.25 -3.40 -17.57
C LEU A 172 -12.44 -2.87 -19.00
N GLY A 173 -12.51 -3.75 -20.00
CA GLY A 173 -12.81 -3.36 -21.39
C GLY A 173 -14.18 -2.69 -21.54
N THR A 174 -15.17 -3.14 -20.78
CA THR A 174 -16.51 -2.53 -20.75
C THR A 174 -16.50 -1.15 -20.12
N LEU A 175 -15.89 -0.97 -18.95
CA LEU A 175 -15.79 0.34 -18.30
C LEU A 175 -14.96 1.34 -19.11
N GLN A 176 -13.91 0.88 -19.82
CA GLN A 176 -13.14 1.75 -20.72
C GLN A 176 -14.00 2.29 -21.87
N ARG A 177 -14.88 1.47 -22.46
CA ARG A 177 -15.82 1.92 -23.50
C ARG A 177 -16.82 2.92 -22.96
N LEU A 178 -17.38 2.67 -21.78
CA LEU A 178 -18.28 3.63 -21.11
C LEU A 178 -17.57 4.95 -20.84
N HIS A 179 -16.36 4.91 -20.28
CA HIS A 179 -15.60 6.13 -19.98
C HIS A 179 -15.36 6.97 -21.23
N ARG A 180 -14.92 6.36 -22.34
CA ARG A 180 -14.77 7.07 -23.63
C ARG A 180 -16.07 7.71 -24.11
N THR A 181 -17.20 7.01 -23.94
CA THR A 181 -18.51 7.51 -24.36
C THR A 181 -18.95 8.71 -23.53
N ILE A 182 -18.80 8.63 -22.20
CA ILE A 182 -19.13 9.72 -21.27
C ILE A 182 -18.23 10.93 -21.52
N SER A 183 -16.91 10.73 -21.68
CA SER A 183 -15.99 11.82 -22.02
C SER A 183 -16.33 12.48 -23.35
N GLY A 184 -16.80 11.71 -24.35
CA GLY A 184 -17.29 12.28 -25.62
C GLY A 184 -18.53 13.15 -25.45
N LEU A 185 -19.47 12.76 -24.57
CA LEU A 185 -20.65 13.55 -24.25
C LEU A 185 -20.30 14.83 -23.47
N GLN A 186 -19.24 14.83 -22.66
CA GLN A 186 -18.73 16.05 -21.99
C GLN A 186 -18.00 17.01 -22.95
N GLN A 187 -17.65 16.57 -24.15
CA GLN A 187 -16.97 17.40 -25.15
C GLN A 187 -17.92 17.97 -26.22
N SER A 188 -19.24 17.74 -26.10
CA SER A 188 -20.20 18.10 -27.14
C SER A 188 -21.61 18.39 -26.60
N GLY A 189 -22.45 18.97 -27.45
CA GLY A 189 -23.89 19.14 -27.21
C GLY A 189 -24.24 19.95 -25.96
N LEU A 190 -25.33 19.55 -25.30
CA LEU A 190 -25.90 20.24 -24.13
C LEU A 190 -24.87 20.52 -23.03
N TYR A 191 -23.89 19.63 -22.81
CA TYR A 191 -22.94 19.77 -21.71
C TYR A 191 -22.15 21.09 -21.79
N LEU A 192 -21.76 21.51 -22.99
CA LEU A 192 -21.01 22.75 -23.20
C LEU A 192 -21.85 24.02 -22.98
N LEU A 193 -23.18 23.90 -23.06
CA LEU A 193 -24.13 25.01 -22.95
C LEU A 193 -24.57 25.26 -21.50
N VAL A 194 -24.39 24.29 -20.60
CA VAL A 194 -24.76 24.42 -19.18
C VAL A 194 -23.58 25.00 -18.37
N SER A 195 -23.85 26.03 -17.56
CA SER A 195 -22.83 26.61 -16.68
C SER A 195 -22.25 25.58 -15.69
N ARG A 196 -20.92 25.56 -15.56
CA ARG A 196 -20.20 24.71 -14.59
C ARG A 196 -20.48 25.06 -13.14
N GLN A 197 -20.92 26.29 -12.87
CA GLN A 197 -21.25 26.77 -11.52
C GLN A 197 -22.62 26.27 -11.05
N ALA A 198 -23.44 25.73 -11.96
CA ALA A 198 -24.80 25.30 -11.70
C ALA A 198 -24.83 23.94 -10.98
N GLN A 199 -24.51 23.94 -9.69
CA GLN A 199 -24.48 22.73 -8.87
C GLN A 199 -25.91 22.21 -8.56
N VAL A 200 -26.04 20.90 -8.40
CA VAL A 200 -27.27 20.24 -7.93
C VAL A 200 -27.00 19.78 -6.49
N THR A 201 -27.49 20.53 -5.51
CA THR A 201 -27.29 20.25 -4.08
C THR A 201 -28.45 19.45 -3.52
N GLY A 202 -28.16 18.53 -2.60
CA GLY A 202 -29.19 17.76 -1.88
C GLY A 202 -29.66 16.48 -2.57
N ALA A 203 -30.89 16.08 -2.28
CA ALA A 203 -31.57 14.96 -2.95
C ALA A 203 -32.17 15.45 -4.28
N LEU A 204 -32.20 14.58 -5.29
CA LEU A 204 -32.74 14.91 -6.60
C LEU A 204 -34.25 15.24 -6.49
N HIS A 205 -34.66 16.40 -6.98
CA HIS A 205 -36.08 16.76 -7.06
C HIS A 205 -36.69 16.11 -8.31
N LEU A 206 -37.61 15.16 -8.11
CA LEU A 206 -38.31 14.49 -9.21
C LEU A 206 -39.34 15.45 -9.84
N THR A 207 -38.98 16.03 -10.98
CA THR A 207 -39.89 16.84 -11.80
C THR A 207 -40.69 15.97 -12.76
N ASN A 208 -41.71 16.54 -13.41
CA ASN A 208 -42.49 15.83 -14.43
C ASN A 208 -41.61 15.34 -15.59
N ILE A 209 -40.61 16.13 -15.99
CA ILE A 209 -39.65 15.78 -17.05
C ILE A 209 -38.78 14.61 -16.59
N LEU A 210 -38.18 14.68 -15.40
CA LEU A 210 -37.38 13.58 -14.85
C LEU A 210 -38.20 12.32 -14.51
N SER A 211 -39.52 12.40 -14.45
CA SER A 211 -40.37 11.26 -14.12
C SER A 211 -40.94 10.57 -15.35
N HIS A 212 -41.34 11.34 -16.37
CA HIS A 212 -42.15 10.82 -17.48
C HIS A 212 -41.51 10.94 -18.86
N ASP A 213 -40.50 11.80 -19.05
CA ASP A 213 -39.86 11.92 -20.36
C ASP A 213 -39.09 10.62 -20.70
N PRO A 214 -39.21 10.10 -21.93
CA PRO A 214 -38.59 8.84 -22.34
C PRO A 214 -37.09 8.77 -22.11
N HIS A 215 -36.38 9.90 -22.16
CA HIS A 215 -34.93 9.96 -22.01
C HIS A 215 -34.53 10.47 -20.63
N TYR A 216 -35.13 11.56 -20.15
CA TYR A 216 -34.72 12.17 -18.88
C TYR A 216 -35.01 11.32 -17.65
N ARG A 217 -36.01 10.42 -17.70
CA ARG A 217 -36.28 9.47 -16.61
C ARG A 217 -35.09 8.58 -16.24
N HIS A 218 -34.22 8.31 -17.21
CA HIS A 218 -33.05 7.48 -16.99
C HIS A 218 -31.98 8.19 -16.17
N LEU A 219 -31.96 9.54 -16.18
CA LEU A 219 -31.04 10.33 -15.37
C LEU A 219 -31.34 10.16 -13.88
N ALA A 220 -32.63 10.16 -13.50
CA ALA A 220 -33.04 9.99 -12.10
C ALA A 220 -32.64 8.60 -11.56
N ILE A 221 -32.82 7.55 -12.37
CA ILE A 221 -32.43 6.18 -12.01
C ILE A 221 -30.91 6.09 -11.83
N LEU A 222 -30.14 6.62 -12.79
CA LEU A 222 -28.68 6.61 -12.71
C LEU A 222 -28.17 7.40 -11.51
N TRP A 223 -28.77 8.55 -11.22
CA TRP A 223 -28.42 9.39 -10.07
C TRP A 223 -28.63 8.65 -8.75
N ASP A 224 -29.76 7.97 -8.58
CA ASP A 224 -30.05 7.19 -7.36
C ASP A 224 -29.08 6.01 -7.19
N LEU A 225 -28.81 5.24 -8.26
CA LEU A 225 -27.84 4.14 -8.23
C LEU A 225 -26.42 4.64 -7.92
N LEU A 226 -26.02 5.75 -8.51
CA LEU A 226 -24.72 6.38 -8.24
C LEU A 226 -24.65 6.90 -6.80
N ALA A 227 -25.72 7.54 -6.31
CA ALA A 227 -25.80 8.01 -4.94
C ALA A 227 -25.67 6.85 -3.95
N LYS A 228 -26.38 5.73 -4.15
CA LYS A 228 -26.22 4.52 -3.32
C LYS A 228 -24.78 4.01 -3.27
N THR A 229 -24.05 4.16 -4.37
CA THR A 229 -22.62 3.79 -4.46
C THR A 229 -21.71 4.81 -3.76
N THR A 230 -22.15 6.07 -3.61
CA THR A 230 -21.33 7.20 -3.14
C THR A 230 -21.66 7.64 -1.70
N VAL A 231 -22.82 7.25 -1.15
CA VAL A 231 -23.34 7.66 0.18
C VAL A 231 -22.39 7.29 1.33
N ALA A 232 -21.44 6.38 1.14
CA ALA A 232 -20.35 6.13 2.09
C ALA A 232 -19.48 7.38 2.43
N ASN A 233 -19.53 8.45 1.64
CA ASN A 233 -18.65 9.63 1.81
C ASN A 233 -19.28 10.86 2.49
N ARG A 234 -20.55 10.82 2.91
CA ARG A 234 -21.20 11.94 3.65
C ARG A 234 -21.08 11.79 5.17
N ALA A 235 -19.96 11.23 5.64
CA ALA A 235 -19.66 11.13 7.06
C ALA A 235 -19.37 12.52 7.66
N THR A 236 -19.95 12.79 8.84
CA THR A 236 -19.60 13.91 9.71
C THR A 236 -18.11 13.89 10.09
N SER A 237 -17.58 15.01 10.60
CA SER A 237 -16.18 15.05 11.06
C SER A 237 -15.87 14.00 12.12
N GLU A 238 -16.82 13.74 13.03
CA GLU A 238 -16.68 12.72 14.07
C GLU A 238 -16.69 11.30 13.50
N GLU A 239 -17.61 11.00 12.58
CA GLU A 239 -17.65 9.69 11.90
C GLU A 239 -16.37 9.44 11.09
N ARG A 240 -15.85 10.46 10.39
CA ARG A 240 -14.56 10.38 9.68
C ARG A 240 -13.41 10.10 10.63
N PHE A 241 -13.38 10.77 11.78
CA PHE A 241 -12.35 10.53 12.79
C PHE A 241 -12.39 9.09 13.32
N ARG A 242 -13.58 8.58 13.67
CA ARG A 242 -13.78 7.19 14.11
C ARG A 242 -13.38 6.19 13.02
N GLN A 243 -13.75 6.46 11.77
CA GLN A 243 -13.36 5.61 10.63
C GLN A 243 -11.84 5.57 10.45
N ASN A 244 -11.17 6.72 10.55
CA ASN A 244 -9.71 6.78 10.44
C ASN A 244 -9.02 6.04 11.59
N GLN A 245 -9.53 6.15 12.82
CA GLN A 245 -9.03 5.38 13.96
C GLN A 245 -9.20 3.88 13.73
N TYR A 246 -10.36 3.44 13.24
CA TYR A 246 -10.60 2.05 12.90
C TYR A 246 -9.60 1.56 11.85
N LEU A 247 -9.42 2.32 10.76
CA LEU A 247 -8.50 1.98 9.68
C LEU A 247 -7.05 1.90 10.14
N ALA A 248 -6.59 2.84 10.98
CA ALA A 248 -5.25 2.81 11.56
C ALA A 248 -5.02 1.54 12.41
N ASN A 249 -5.99 1.17 13.25
CA ASN A 249 -5.93 -0.07 14.03
C ASN A 249 -5.96 -1.32 13.15
N ALA A 250 -6.83 -1.35 12.14
CA ALA A 250 -6.92 -2.47 11.19
C ALA A 250 -5.61 -2.65 10.42
N TYR A 251 -5.00 -1.55 9.98
CA TYR A 251 -3.74 -1.56 9.27
C TYR A 251 -2.56 -1.97 10.16
N SER A 252 -2.54 -1.54 11.43
CA SER A 252 -1.58 -2.04 12.41
C SER A 252 -1.73 -3.56 12.63
N ARG A 253 -2.95 -4.06 12.79
CA ARG A 253 -3.21 -5.51 12.89
C ARG A 253 -2.76 -6.27 11.64
N TYR A 254 -2.89 -5.67 10.47
CA TYR A 254 -2.38 -6.23 9.22
C TYR A 254 -0.85 -6.34 9.23
N ALA A 255 -0.12 -5.29 9.65
CA ALA A 255 1.34 -5.36 9.82
C ALA A 255 1.76 -6.49 10.76
N GLY A 256 1.06 -6.64 11.90
CA GLY A 256 1.29 -7.74 12.84
C GLY A 256 1.06 -9.12 12.23
N LEU A 257 0.03 -9.28 11.39
CA LEU A 257 -0.21 -10.52 10.65
C LEU A 257 0.95 -10.85 9.70
N VAL A 258 1.45 -9.87 8.93
CA VAL A 258 2.60 -10.05 8.04
C VAL A 258 3.86 -10.42 8.82
N LEU A 259 4.14 -9.72 9.92
CA LEU A 259 5.29 -10.00 10.80
C LEU A 259 5.25 -11.42 11.38
N ARG A 260 4.07 -11.91 11.77
CA ARG A 260 3.91 -13.30 12.27
C ARG A 260 4.23 -14.33 11.20
N HIS A 261 3.83 -14.08 9.94
CA HIS A 261 4.23 -14.95 8.82
C HIS A 261 5.74 -14.85 8.55
N ALA A 262 6.30 -13.65 8.61
CA ALA A 262 7.74 -13.41 8.47
C ALA A 262 8.57 -14.10 9.57
N LEU A 263 8.06 -14.23 10.79
CA LEU A 263 8.73 -14.89 11.92
C LEU A 263 8.53 -16.41 11.95
N ARG A 264 7.70 -16.98 11.08
CA ARG A 264 7.40 -18.43 11.06
C ARG A 264 8.65 -19.33 11.00
N PRO A 265 9.74 -18.99 10.29
CA PRO A 265 10.97 -19.80 10.28
C PRO A 265 11.70 -19.89 11.64
N TYR A 266 11.38 -19.00 12.58
CA TYR A 266 12.02 -18.90 13.91
C TYR A 266 11.07 -19.29 15.04
N LEU A 267 9.79 -18.88 14.96
CA LEU A 267 8.82 -19.02 16.04
C LEU A 267 7.71 -20.06 15.74
N HIS A 268 7.76 -20.71 14.58
CA HIS A 268 6.79 -21.72 14.16
C HIS A 268 5.30 -21.26 14.25
N GLY A 269 5.06 -19.95 14.08
CA GLY A 269 3.72 -19.34 14.11
C GLY A 269 3.28 -18.82 15.49
N GLN A 270 4.08 -19.02 16.53
CA GLN A 270 3.91 -18.41 17.84
C GLN A 270 4.35 -16.94 17.84
N VAL A 271 3.92 -16.18 18.85
CA VAL A 271 4.36 -14.79 19.08
C VAL A 271 5.65 -14.71 19.89
N GLU A 272 6.07 -15.80 20.53
CA GLU A 272 7.34 -15.90 21.23
C GLU A 272 7.97 -17.28 21.08
N GLY A 273 9.28 -17.35 21.28
CA GLY A 273 10.08 -18.56 21.19
C GLY A 273 11.55 -18.30 21.47
N THR A 274 12.38 -19.33 21.32
CA THR A 274 13.82 -19.22 21.57
C THR A 274 14.58 -19.36 20.26
N TRP A 275 15.52 -18.44 20.01
CA TRP A 275 16.43 -18.51 18.88
C TRP A 275 17.81 -18.02 19.32
N ALA A 276 18.87 -18.72 18.89
CA ALA A 276 20.25 -18.42 19.28
C ALA A 276 20.45 -18.29 20.81
N GLY A 277 19.79 -19.14 21.60
CA GLY A 277 19.85 -19.11 23.08
C GLY A 277 19.07 -17.98 23.76
N ARG A 278 18.41 -17.08 23.00
CA ARG A 278 17.64 -15.95 23.53
C ARG A 278 16.16 -16.11 23.32
N ARG A 279 15.35 -15.54 24.22
CA ARG A 279 13.90 -15.45 24.04
C ARG A 279 13.59 -14.28 23.12
N ILE A 280 12.92 -14.56 22.01
CA ILE A 280 12.45 -13.56 21.05
C ILE A 280 10.92 -13.46 21.16
N ARG A 281 10.38 -12.24 21.17
CA ARG A 281 8.94 -11.99 21.20
C ARG A 281 8.55 -10.90 20.21
N LEU A 282 7.44 -11.12 19.50
CA LEU A 282 6.73 -10.08 18.76
C LEU A 282 5.65 -9.48 19.66
N GLN A 283 5.72 -8.18 19.91
CA GLN A 283 4.74 -7.47 20.73
C GLN A 283 4.23 -6.20 20.04
N GLN A 284 3.03 -5.77 20.45
CA GLN A 284 2.41 -4.55 19.97
C GLN A 284 2.52 -3.46 21.03
N SER A 285 3.04 -2.29 20.66
CA SER A 285 3.11 -1.09 21.50
C SER A 285 2.32 0.04 20.85
N GLY A 286 1.10 0.28 21.32
CA GLY A 286 0.16 1.16 20.64
C GLY A 286 -0.19 0.62 19.24
N LEU A 287 0.13 1.39 18.20
CA LEU A 287 -0.02 0.95 16.79
C LEU A 287 1.25 0.33 16.21
N GLU A 288 2.37 0.41 16.93
CA GLU A 288 3.67 -0.10 16.47
C GLU A 288 3.85 -1.57 16.83
N TRP A 289 4.67 -2.26 16.04
CA TRP A 289 5.07 -3.64 16.31
C TRP A 289 6.56 -3.69 16.58
N GLN A 290 6.93 -4.40 17.64
CA GLN A 290 8.31 -4.53 18.09
C GLN A 290 8.70 -6.01 18.15
N LEU A 291 9.86 -6.32 17.56
CA LEU A 291 10.56 -7.57 17.81
C LEU A 291 11.55 -7.32 18.94
N VAL A 292 11.37 -7.99 20.06
CA VAL A 292 12.22 -7.84 21.24
C VAL A 292 12.98 -9.13 21.54
N SER A 293 14.17 -8.97 22.10
CA SER A 293 15.01 -10.05 22.62
C SER A 293 15.21 -9.87 24.12
N ALA A 294 15.07 -10.96 24.87
CA ALA A 294 15.47 -11.03 26.28
C ALA A 294 16.48 -12.16 26.46
N ALA A 295 17.49 -11.93 27.30
CA ALA A 295 18.30 -13.03 27.79
C ALA A 295 17.43 -14.00 28.63
N SER A 296 17.82 -15.28 28.68
CA SER A 296 17.01 -16.35 29.28
C SER A 296 16.83 -16.27 30.81
N SER A 297 17.28 -15.20 31.48
CA SER A 297 17.06 -14.96 32.91
C SER A 297 15.76 -14.18 33.15
N GLU A 298 15.04 -14.52 34.22
CA GLU A 298 13.70 -13.97 34.53
C GLU A 298 13.64 -12.44 34.74
N HIS A 299 14.79 -11.76 34.81
CA HIS A 299 14.91 -10.31 35.05
C HIS A 299 15.79 -9.59 34.01
N ALA A 300 16.03 -10.19 32.84
CA ALA A 300 16.80 -9.55 31.78
C ALA A 300 16.07 -8.35 31.18
N ALA A 301 16.81 -7.27 30.91
CA ALA A 301 16.30 -6.16 30.12
C ALA A 301 15.94 -6.65 28.70
N GLU A 302 14.83 -6.14 28.16
CA GLU A 302 14.43 -6.43 26.78
C GLU A 302 15.10 -5.44 25.82
N ASP A 303 15.80 -5.97 24.82
CA ASP A 303 16.38 -5.20 23.74
C ASP A 303 15.42 -5.19 22.54
N VAL A 304 15.09 -4.00 22.03
CA VAL A 304 14.27 -3.87 20.82
C VAL A 304 15.16 -4.07 19.59
N LEU A 305 14.90 -5.16 18.85
CA LEU A 305 15.67 -5.51 17.65
C LEU A 305 15.11 -4.87 16.38
N LEU A 306 13.79 -4.68 16.30
CA LEU A 306 13.10 -4.10 15.16
C LEU A 306 11.82 -3.42 15.63
N THR A 307 11.55 -2.21 15.15
CA THR A 307 10.28 -1.49 15.30
C THR A 307 9.70 -1.21 13.93
N VAL A 308 8.47 -1.69 13.71
CA VAL A 308 7.66 -1.36 12.52
C VAL A 308 6.56 -0.40 12.93
N VAL A 309 6.48 0.72 12.23
CA VAL A 309 5.47 1.77 12.40
C VAL A 309 4.49 1.70 11.22
N PRO A 310 3.29 1.11 11.39
CA PRO A 310 2.29 1.05 10.34
C PRO A 310 1.68 2.44 10.13
N TRP A 311 1.89 3.01 8.94
CA TRP A 311 1.36 4.30 8.57
C TRP A 311 0.44 4.17 7.36
N LEU A 312 -0.87 4.15 7.60
CA LEU A 312 -1.86 4.15 6.53
C LEU A 312 -2.02 5.58 5.99
N THR A 313 -1.41 5.85 4.85
CA THR A 313 -1.46 7.15 4.18
C THR A 313 -1.42 6.99 2.66
N ASP A 314 -2.01 7.96 1.97
CA ASP A 314 -1.95 8.19 0.52
C ASP A 314 -0.86 9.20 0.12
N VAL A 315 -0.16 9.78 1.11
CA VAL A 315 0.89 10.76 0.89
C VAL A 315 2.07 10.06 0.18
N PRO A 316 2.61 10.65 -0.90
CA PRO A 316 3.79 10.11 -1.57
C PRO A 316 4.97 10.05 -0.61
N TRP A 317 5.99 9.26 -0.97
CA TRP A 317 7.18 9.11 -0.14
C TRP A 317 7.75 10.49 0.25
N PRO A 318 7.86 10.82 1.55
CA PRO A 318 8.39 12.10 1.97
C PRO A 318 9.89 12.14 1.68
N GLU A 319 10.29 12.90 0.67
CA GLU A 319 11.68 13.25 0.46
C GLU A 319 12.17 14.05 1.69
N GLY A 320 13.19 13.54 2.40
CA GLY A 320 13.84 14.29 3.48
C GLY A 320 13.57 13.86 4.92
N LEU A 321 12.85 12.76 5.17
CA LEU A 321 12.88 12.11 6.50
C LEU A 321 14.22 11.38 6.70
N GLN A 322 15.25 12.15 7.02
CA GLN A 322 16.58 11.65 7.31
C GLN A 322 16.72 11.45 8.84
N HIS A 323 17.35 10.34 9.23
CA HIS A 323 17.74 9.97 10.60
C HIS A 323 16.66 9.26 11.44
N LEU A 324 16.12 8.15 10.92
CA LEU A 324 15.49 7.14 11.78
C LEU A 324 16.58 6.18 12.31
N PRO A 325 16.40 5.62 13.53
CA PRO A 325 17.26 4.54 14.01
C PRO A 325 17.27 3.34 13.07
N VAL A 326 18.37 2.59 13.02
CA VAL A 326 18.59 1.49 12.07
C VAL A 326 17.57 0.36 12.22
N GLU A 327 17.04 0.20 13.42
CA GLU A 327 16.02 -0.76 13.82
C GLU A 327 14.58 -0.27 13.57
N ARG A 328 14.36 0.96 13.08
CA ARG A 328 13.01 1.52 12.90
C ARG A 328 12.62 1.64 11.43
N PHE A 329 11.46 1.09 11.08
CA PHE A 329 10.91 1.10 9.72
C PHE A 329 9.46 1.58 9.70
N ILE A 330 9.12 2.35 8.68
CA ILE A 330 7.75 2.79 8.39
C ILE A 330 7.16 1.85 7.34
N ALA A 331 6.02 1.25 7.67
CA ALA A 331 5.25 0.40 6.76
C ALA A 331 4.04 1.17 6.20
N TRP A 332 4.03 1.49 4.91
CA TRP A 332 2.93 2.22 4.26
C TRP A 332 2.48 1.52 2.98
N PRO A 333 1.30 1.84 2.44
CA PRO A 333 0.67 1.02 1.39
C PRO A 333 1.23 1.25 -0.02
N ALA A 334 2.09 2.26 -0.21
CA ALA A 334 2.67 2.66 -1.50
C ALA A 334 1.63 2.81 -2.64
N ILE A 335 0.45 3.35 -2.33
CA ILE A 335 -0.66 3.47 -3.28
C ILE A 335 -0.23 4.33 -4.47
N GLY A 336 -0.38 3.80 -5.68
CA GLY A 336 -0.08 4.52 -6.92
C GLY A 336 1.42 4.64 -7.25
N GLN A 337 2.30 3.94 -6.51
CA GLN A 337 3.73 3.88 -6.81
C GLN A 337 4.06 2.60 -7.60
N GLU A 338 5.10 2.68 -8.42
CA GLU A 338 5.64 1.51 -9.13
C GLU A 338 6.15 0.45 -8.14
N PRO A 339 6.05 -0.85 -8.47
CA PRO A 339 6.55 -1.92 -7.62
C PRO A 339 8.03 -1.73 -7.30
N GLN A 340 8.37 -1.67 -6.01
CA GLN A 340 9.77 -1.55 -5.57
C GLN A 340 10.56 -2.82 -5.93
N GLN A 341 11.67 -2.65 -6.65
CA GLN A 341 12.56 -3.76 -6.99
C GLN A 341 13.40 -4.24 -5.79
N SER A 342 13.82 -3.31 -4.92
CA SER A 342 14.43 -3.63 -3.63
C SER A 342 13.35 -4.00 -2.61
N ALA A 343 13.74 -4.69 -1.53
CA ALA A 343 12.82 -5.06 -0.45
C ALA A 343 12.22 -3.83 0.29
N TYR A 344 12.99 -2.75 0.40
CA TYR A 344 12.63 -1.49 1.03
C TYR A 344 13.53 -0.37 0.48
N GLN A 345 13.23 0.89 0.79
CA GLN A 345 13.99 2.08 0.39
C GLN A 345 14.37 2.91 1.62
N GLY A 346 15.59 2.81 2.14
CA GLY A 346 15.93 3.44 3.42
C GLY A 346 15.15 2.81 4.58
N HIS A 347 14.47 3.60 5.41
CA HIS A 347 13.65 3.11 6.53
C HIS A 347 12.19 2.83 6.15
N TRP A 348 11.95 2.65 4.86
CA TRP A 348 10.63 2.70 4.28
C TRP A 348 10.35 1.35 3.56
N ILE A 349 9.42 0.55 4.11
CA ILE A 349 8.93 -0.72 3.55
C ILE A 349 7.46 -0.65 3.06
N THR A 350 7.19 -1.20 1.88
CA THR A 350 5.82 -1.32 1.35
C THR A 350 5.03 -2.39 2.09
N LEU A 351 3.78 -2.09 2.47
CA LEU A 351 2.84 -3.01 3.10
C LEU A 351 1.46 -2.91 2.43
N SER A 352 1.21 -3.81 1.47
CA SER A 352 -0.07 -3.87 0.76
C SER A 352 -0.52 -5.32 0.61
N PRO A 353 -1.82 -5.64 0.75
CA PRO A 353 -2.34 -6.98 0.43
C PRO A 353 -2.16 -7.36 -1.05
N SER A 354 -1.94 -6.38 -1.92
CA SER A 354 -1.66 -6.56 -3.35
C SER A 354 -0.20 -6.92 -3.64
N ASP A 355 0.72 -6.73 -2.68
CA ASP A 355 2.14 -7.02 -2.87
C ASP A 355 2.41 -8.50 -2.59
N MET A 356 2.71 -9.26 -3.64
CA MET A 356 3.03 -10.68 -3.54
C MET A 356 4.31 -10.96 -2.74
N TYR A 357 5.20 -9.97 -2.58
CA TYR A 357 6.43 -10.08 -1.79
C TYR A 357 6.26 -9.60 -0.34
N CYS A 358 5.06 -9.24 0.12
CA CYS A 358 4.89 -8.55 1.41
C CYS A 358 5.52 -9.32 2.59
N VAL A 359 5.34 -10.63 2.68
CA VAL A 359 5.94 -11.46 3.73
C VAL A 359 7.46 -11.58 3.57
N GLU A 360 7.96 -11.60 2.34
CA GLU A 360 9.40 -11.70 2.04
C GLU A 360 10.13 -10.40 2.38
N ARG A 361 9.52 -9.23 2.13
CA ARG A 361 10.08 -7.92 2.52
C ARG A 361 10.22 -7.80 4.03
N PHE A 362 9.16 -8.12 4.76
CA PHE A 362 9.17 -8.10 6.22
C PHE A 362 10.06 -9.21 6.79
N GLY A 363 10.10 -10.35 6.10
CA GLY A 363 11.03 -11.43 6.38
C GLY A 363 12.47 -11.00 6.36
N LEU A 364 12.86 -10.20 5.36
CA LEU A 364 14.20 -9.65 5.28
C LEU A 364 14.53 -8.75 6.48
N LEU A 365 13.60 -7.87 6.90
CA LEU A 365 13.82 -7.02 8.08
C LEU A 365 14.02 -7.86 9.35
N VAL A 366 13.22 -8.92 9.50
CA VAL A 366 13.34 -9.87 10.62
C VAL A 366 14.70 -10.59 10.57
N ASP A 367 15.11 -11.07 9.40
CA ASP A 367 16.39 -11.77 9.22
C ASP A 367 17.56 -10.83 9.55
N GLN A 368 17.55 -9.61 9.02
CA GLN A 368 18.58 -8.61 9.32
C GLN A 368 18.63 -8.26 10.81
N ALA A 369 17.49 -8.07 11.47
CA ALA A 369 17.43 -7.75 12.90
C ALA A 369 18.00 -8.89 13.77
N LEU A 370 17.60 -10.13 13.49
CA LEU A 370 18.07 -11.32 14.23
C LEU A 370 19.55 -11.61 13.95
N TYR A 371 19.99 -11.53 12.69
CA TYR A 371 21.39 -11.74 12.36
C TYR A 371 22.27 -10.62 12.92
N ARG A 372 21.83 -9.34 12.92
CA ARG A 372 22.61 -8.25 13.51
C ARG A 372 22.87 -8.50 14.99
N MET A 373 21.87 -9.00 15.73
CA MET A 373 22.02 -9.33 17.15
C MET A 373 23.16 -10.32 17.41
N VAL A 374 23.26 -11.41 16.62
CA VAL A 374 24.28 -12.46 16.82
C VAL A 374 25.62 -12.12 16.16
N LEU A 375 25.63 -11.29 15.13
CA LEU A 375 26.86 -10.89 14.44
C LEU A 375 27.60 -9.77 15.17
N LEU A 376 26.88 -8.92 15.92
CA LEU A 376 27.51 -7.93 16.81
C LEU A 376 28.31 -8.60 17.92
N SER A 377 27.86 -9.74 18.44
CA SER A 377 28.53 -10.52 19.48
C SER A 377 29.58 -11.50 18.95
N TYR A 378 29.56 -11.81 17.64
CA TYR A 378 30.48 -12.77 17.03
C TYR A 378 31.95 -12.35 17.24
N SER A 379 32.75 -13.29 17.75
CA SER A 379 34.17 -13.10 18.05
C SER A 379 34.48 -11.93 19.01
N GLN A 380 33.50 -11.45 19.79
CA GLN A 380 33.79 -10.51 20.86
C GLN A 380 34.52 -11.23 22.02
N PRO A 381 35.63 -10.68 22.53
CA PRO A 381 36.39 -11.31 23.60
C PRO A 381 35.63 -11.24 24.93
N LEU A 382 35.41 -12.39 25.56
CA LEU A 382 35.06 -12.48 26.98
C LEU A 382 36.29 -12.12 27.81
N THR A 383 36.24 -11.01 28.53
CA THR A 383 37.36 -10.51 29.33
C THR A 383 37.23 -10.92 30.79
N LYS A 384 38.34 -10.76 31.54
CA LYS A 384 38.44 -11.09 32.98
C LYS A 384 38.27 -12.59 33.24
N ILE A 385 38.81 -13.42 32.36
CA ILE A 385 38.78 -14.87 32.50
C ILE A 385 39.92 -15.32 33.42
N PRO A 386 39.66 -16.14 34.46
CA PRO A 386 40.69 -16.64 35.36
C PRO A 386 41.76 -17.47 34.62
N VAL A 387 43.04 -17.30 35.01
CA VAL A 387 44.18 -17.99 34.38
C VAL A 387 44.02 -19.52 34.34
N LYS A 388 43.47 -20.11 35.40
CA LYS A 388 43.19 -21.57 35.43
C LYS A 388 42.19 -21.99 34.36
N VAL A 389 41.20 -21.15 34.05
CA VAL A 389 40.21 -21.41 33.01
C VAL A 389 40.83 -21.19 31.63
N LEU A 390 41.66 -20.16 31.45
CA LEU A 390 42.40 -19.94 30.19
C LEU A 390 43.27 -21.16 29.85
N ALA A 391 44.00 -21.70 30.83
CA ALA A 391 44.81 -22.92 30.65
C ALA A 391 43.96 -24.17 30.34
N LEU A 392 42.71 -24.24 30.82
CA LEU A 392 41.77 -25.31 30.46
C LEU A 392 41.19 -25.12 29.06
N ALA A 393 41.04 -23.88 28.61
CA ALA A 393 40.52 -23.53 27.30
C ALA A 393 41.57 -23.69 26.18
N ASP A 394 42.87 -23.67 26.53
CA ASP A 394 43.95 -23.91 25.59
C ASP A 394 43.79 -25.26 24.88
N GLY A 395 43.76 -25.22 23.55
CA GLY A 395 43.63 -26.42 22.71
C GLY A 395 42.20 -26.92 22.52
N ILE A 396 41.19 -26.28 23.11
CA ILE A 396 39.78 -26.58 22.80
C ILE A 396 39.44 -26.00 21.41
N GLN A 397 38.99 -26.87 20.50
CA GLN A 397 38.59 -26.46 19.16
C GLN A 397 37.48 -25.40 19.21
N GLY A 398 37.59 -24.38 18.36
CA GLY A 398 36.64 -23.27 18.26
C GLY A 398 36.84 -22.16 19.29
N VAL A 399 37.75 -22.33 20.24
CA VAL A 399 38.10 -21.31 21.24
C VAL A 399 39.47 -20.71 20.93
N HIS A 400 39.58 -19.39 21.06
CA HIS A 400 40.86 -18.70 21.07
C HIS A 400 41.10 -18.03 22.42
N VAL A 401 42.33 -18.15 22.91
CA VAL A 401 42.73 -17.72 24.25
C VAL A 401 43.81 -16.65 24.11
N ASP A 402 43.59 -15.50 24.74
CA ASP A 402 44.61 -14.47 24.92
C ASP A 402 44.98 -14.38 26.40
N HIS A 403 46.14 -14.96 26.72
CA HIS A 403 46.70 -14.97 28.06
C HIS A 403 47.13 -13.58 28.56
N GLN A 404 47.48 -12.65 27.67
CA GLN A 404 47.91 -11.30 28.05
C GLN A 404 46.70 -10.42 28.39
N ALA A 405 45.64 -10.52 27.59
CA ALA A 405 44.39 -9.78 27.81
C ALA A 405 43.46 -10.43 28.84
N HIS A 406 43.80 -11.63 29.34
CA HIS A 406 42.91 -12.49 30.13
C HIS A 406 41.55 -12.67 29.47
N ALA A 407 41.58 -12.99 28.17
CA ALA A 407 40.42 -13.01 27.32
C ALA A 407 40.24 -14.34 26.59
N LEU A 408 38.99 -14.66 26.29
CA LEU A 408 38.58 -15.85 25.55
C LEU A 408 37.60 -15.44 24.46
N GLU A 409 37.84 -15.88 23.24
CA GLU A 409 36.95 -15.69 22.09
C GLU A 409 36.38 -17.03 21.65
N VAL A 410 35.08 -17.07 21.39
CA VAL A 410 34.45 -18.21 20.72
C VAL A 410 34.38 -17.87 19.23
N ARG A 411 35.14 -18.61 18.42
CA ARG A 411 35.29 -18.37 16.98
C ARG A 411 34.54 -19.39 16.13
N GLU A 412 34.40 -20.61 16.61
CA GLU A 412 33.67 -21.70 15.95
C GLU A 412 32.87 -22.49 16.99
N ILE A 413 32.07 -23.47 16.55
CA ILE A 413 31.26 -24.27 17.46
C ILE A 413 32.15 -25.04 18.44
N VAL A 414 31.85 -24.90 19.73
CA VAL A 414 32.53 -25.61 20.80
C VAL A 414 31.69 -26.82 21.21
N PRO A 415 32.28 -28.02 21.35
CA PRO A 415 31.58 -29.21 21.81
C PRO A 415 30.85 -28.98 23.15
N ALA A 416 29.65 -29.55 23.29
CA ALA A 416 28.81 -29.36 24.47
C ALA A 416 29.52 -29.75 25.77
N GLU A 417 30.29 -30.84 25.76
CA GLU A 417 31.09 -31.30 26.91
C GLU A 417 32.14 -30.26 27.33
N SER A 418 32.81 -29.63 26.34
CA SER A 418 33.80 -28.58 26.58
C SER A 418 33.16 -27.31 27.11
N ILE A 419 31.98 -26.92 26.61
CA ILE A 419 31.22 -25.78 27.15
C ILE A 419 30.82 -26.03 28.60
N GLU A 420 30.26 -27.20 28.93
CA GLU A 420 29.89 -27.54 30.30
C GLU A 420 31.10 -27.56 31.23
N LEU A 421 32.23 -28.10 30.79
CA LEU A 421 33.50 -28.07 31.55
C LEU A 421 33.93 -26.63 31.85
N LEU A 422 34.02 -25.78 30.82
CA LEU A 422 34.46 -24.39 30.98
C LEU A 422 33.49 -23.56 31.81
N LYS A 423 32.18 -23.74 31.61
CA LYS A 423 31.13 -23.08 32.39
C LYS A 423 31.22 -23.44 33.87
N ASN A 424 31.37 -24.74 34.19
CA ASN A 424 31.53 -25.19 35.58
C ASN A 424 32.83 -24.65 36.21
N ALA A 425 33.93 -24.62 35.45
CA ALA A 425 35.19 -24.03 35.91
C ALA A 425 35.07 -22.51 36.17
N LEU A 426 34.35 -21.78 35.32
CA LEU A 426 34.06 -20.35 35.50
C LEU A 426 33.18 -20.10 36.73
N ILE A 427 32.13 -20.90 36.93
CA ILE A 427 31.26 -20.81 38.11
C ILE A 427 32.06 -21.08 39.39
N ALA A 428 32.88 -22.13 39.41
CA ALA A 428 33.76 -22.45 40.54
C ALA A 428 34.78 -21.34 40.85
N ALA A 429 35.16 -20.56 39.84
CA ALA A 429 36.04 -19.41 39.98
C ALA A 429 35.29 -18.07 40.23
N ASN A 430 34.02 -18.12 40.64
CA ASN A 430 33.15 -16.95 40.87
C ASN A 430 32.95 -16.03 39.65
N SER A 431 33.08 -16.59 38.45
CA SER A 431 32.88 -15.92 37.15
C SER A 431 31.62 -16.42 36.45
N THR A 432 30.51 -16.56 37.19
CA THR A 432 29.22 -17.08 36.69
C THR A 432 28.71 -16.32 35.47
N ARG A 433 28.89 -14.99 35.42
CA ARG A 433 28.48 -14.17 34.27
C ARG A 433 29.22 -14.56 33.00
N GLN A 434 30.54 -14.78 33.08
CA GLN A 434 31.35 -15.24 31.96
C GLN A 434 30.97 -16.66 31.53
N GLY A 435 30.64 -17.55 32.49
CA GLY A 435 30.16 -18.90 32.17
C GLY A 435 28.85 -18.90 31.38
N LEU A 436 27.88 -18.07 31.79
CA LEU A 436 26.63 -17.88 31.05
C LEU A 436 26.84 -17.21 29.69
N ALA A 437 27.75 -16.22 29.61
CA ALA A 437 28.09 -15.56 28.36
C ALA A 437 28.78 -16.51 27.36
N LEU A 438 29.64 -17.40 27.84
CA LEU A 438 30.30 -18.44 27.03
C LEU A 438 29.27 -19.38 26.40
N GLU A 439 28.33 -19.89 27.20
CA GLU A 439 27.24 -20.74 26.72
C GLU A 439 26.37 -20.02 25.69
N GLN A 440 26.04 -18.75 25.94
CA GLN A 440 25.26 -17.90 25.03
C GLN A 440 25.99 -17.68 23.70
N LEU A 441 27.28 -17.34 23.70
CA LEU A 441 28.07 -17.18 22.47
C LEU A 441 28.12 -18.47 21.66
N ASN A 442 28.22 -19.63 22.32
CA ASN A 442 28.19 -20.92 21.61
C ASN A 442 26.83 -21.21 20.96
N GLN A 443 25.72 -20.85 21.63
CA GLN A 443 24.37 -20.96 21.05
C GLN A 443 24.18 -20.03 19.85
N GLU A 444 24.79 -18.84 19.86
CA GLU A 444 24.77 -17.90 18.74
C GLU A 444 25.55 -18.44 17.54
N ILE A 445 26.72 -19.04 17.76
CA ILE A 445 27.49 -19.72 16.70
C ILE A 445 26.72 -20.91 16.15
N LEU A 446 26.08 -21.72 17.00
CA LEU A 446 25.25 -22.84 16.57
C LEU A 446 24.09 -22.38 15.68
N ALA A 447 23.48 -21.23 15.98
CA ALA A 447 22.46 -20.64 15.13
C ALA A 447 23.04 -20.20 13.77
N LEU A 448 24.28 -19.70 13.75
CA LEU A 448 24.99 -19.36 12.51
C LEU A 448 25.42 -20.61 11.72
N GLU A 449 25.70 -21.77 12.33
CA GLU A 449 26.01 -22.99 11.59
C GLU A 449 24.80 -23.61 10.87
N ASN A 450 23.58 -23.30 11.30
CA ASN A 450 22.39 -23.77 10.61
C ASN A 450 22.11 -22.93 9.36
N CYS A 451 21.96 -23.56 8.20
CA CYS A 451 21.60 -22.86 6.98
C CYS A 451 20.18 -22.29 7.09
N PRO A 452 19.96 -20.96 6.93
CA PRO A 452 18.63 -20.37 7.09
C PRO A 452 17.66 -20.80 5.98
N VAL A 453 18.19 -21.23 4.82
CA VAL A 453 17.41 -21.57 3.63
C VAL A 453 16.92 -23.03 3.66
N CYS A 454 17.81 -23.99 3.91
CA CYS A 454 17.46 -25.43 3.86
C CYS A 454 17.55 -26.14 5.21
N LYS A 455 17.99 -25.45 6.28
CA LYS A 455 18.18 -25.99 7.63
C LYS A 455 19.26 -27.08 7.79
N ALA A 456 19.97 -27.43 6.72
CA ALA A 456 21.15 -28.29 6.82
C ALA A 456 22.27 -27.59 7.62
N LYS A 457 23.11 -28.39 8.28
CA LYS A 457 24.33 -27.90 8.91
C LYS A 457 25.29 -27.36 7.84
N ALA A 458 25.90 -26.22 8.12
CA ALA A 458 26.91 -25.57 7.30
C ALA A 458 27.99 -25.04 8.25
N ASP A 459 29.10 -25.76 8.33
CA ASP A 459 30.17 -25.47 9.28
C ASP A 459 30.65 -24.01 9.14
N LEU A 460 30.82 -23.36 10.28
CA LEU A 460 31.34 -22.01 10.37
C LEU A 460 32.85 -22.07 10.53
N VAL A 461 33.57 -21.52 9.56
CA VAL A 461 35.03 -21.49 9.55
C VAL A 461 35.49 -20.06 9.78
N PHE A 462 36.28 -19.85 10.82
CA PHE A 462 36.86 -18.55 11.14
C PHE A 462 37.74 -18.02 9.99
N GLN A 463 37.70 -16.71 9.75
CA GLN A 463 38.55 -16.05 8.74
C GLN A 463 39.41 -14.98 9.41
N SER A 464 40.73 -15.13 9.31
CA SER A 464 41.69 -14.13 9.80
C SER A 464 41.65 -12.86 8.93
N PRO A 465 41.76 -11.64 9.51
CA PRO A 465 41.98 -11.34 10.93
C PRO A 465 40.71 -11.34 11.79
N ALA A 466 39.53 -11.13 11.19
CA ALA A 466 38.25 -11.19 11.88
C ALA A 466 37.13 -11.51 10.89
N GLY A 467 36.24 -12.42 11.25
CA GLY A 467 35.10 -12.82 10.43
C GLY A 467 34.91 -14.33 10.35
N PHE A 468 34.04 -14.76 9.44
CA PHE A 468 33.82 -16.17 9.14
C PHE A 468 33.30 -16.38 7.73
N ARG A 469 33.34 -17.65 7.31
CA ARG A 469 32.64 -18.15 6.13
C ARG A 469 31.87 -19.41 6.50
N THR A 470 30.67 -19.54 5.93
CA THR A 470 29.91 -20.80 5.91
C THR A 470 29.51 -21.10 4.47
N ASN A 471 29.58 -22.36 4.07
CA ASN A 471 29.07 -22.82 2.77
C ASN A 471 28.12 -24.00 3.02
N CYS A 472 26.88 -23.88 2.57
CA CYS A 472 25.90 -24.96 2.67
C CYS A 472 25.94 -25.82 1.41
N GLU A 473 26.36 -27.07 1.53
CA GLU A 473 26.40 -28.03 0.42
C GLU A 473 25.00 -28.39 -0.10
N GLY A 474 23.99 -28.39 0.78
CA GLY A 474 22.63 -28.81 0.41
C GLY A 474 21.86 -27.85 -0.50
N CYS A 475 22.13 -26.54 -0.44
CA CYS A 475 21.42 -25.54 -1.26
C CYS A 475 22.31 -24.47 -1.89
N GLY A 476 23.64 -24.57 -1.72
CA GLY A 476 24.59 -23.62 -2.27
C GLY A 476 24.55 -22.24 -1.61
N THR A 477 23.91 -22.10 -0.44
CA THR A 477 23.94 -20.84 0.32
C THR A 477 25.34 -20.59 0.86
N GLN A 478 25.89 -19.41 0.55
CA GLN A 478 27.17 -18.96 1.09
C GLN A 478 26.93 -17.75 1.97
N ARG A 479 27.55 -17.73 3.15
CA ARG A 479 27.52 -16.58 4.05
C ARG A 479 28.92 -16.23 4.47
N TYR A 480 29.20 -14.93 4.51
CA TYR A 480 30.50 -14.43 4.90
C TYR A 480 30.35 -13.15 5.71
N LEU A 481 31.14 -13.05 6.76
CA LEU A 481 31.33 -11.86 7.57
C LEU A 481 32.79 -11.42 7.36
N ARG A 482 32.98 -10.18 6.92
CA ARG A 482 34.32 -9.61 6.68
C ARG A 482 34.41 -8.18 7.17
N GLN A 483 35.61 -7.74 7.51
CA GLN A 483 35.87 -6.35 7.83
C GLN A 483 36.21 -5.56 6.56
N GLN A 484 35.51 -4.45 6.32
CA GLN A 484 35.72 -3.54 5.21
C GLN A 484 35.61 -2.09 5.72
N ASP A 485 36.63 -1.26 5.46
CA ASP A 485 36.68 0.14 5.88
C ASP A 485 36.41 0.36 7.38
N GLY A 486 36.89 -0.56 8.22
CA GLY A 486 36.74 -0.50 9.68
C GLY A 486 35.36 -0.94 10.20
N ARG A 487 34.45 -1.38 9.33
CA ARG A 487 33.12 -1.91 9.70
C ARG A 487 32.97 -3.37 9.28
N PHE A 488 32.07 -4.10 9.94
CA PHE A 488 31.75 -5.46 9.52
C PHE A 488 30.66 -5.45 8.45
N VAL A 489 30.86 -6.26 7.41
CA VAL A 489 29.89 -6.47 6.33
C VAL A 489 29.55 -7.95 6.31
N PHE A 490 28.27 -8.24 6.48
CA PHE A 490 27.70 -9.57 6.33
C PHE A 490 27.00 -9.69 4.99
N GLU A 491 27.24 -10.79 4.29
CA GLU A 491 26.63 -11.08 2.99
C GLU A 491 26.19 -12.54 2.93
N GLN A 492 24.96 -12.75 2.46
CA GLN A 492 24.35 -14.05 2.22
C GLN A 492 23.87 -14.10 0.78
N ASN A 493 24.34 -15.10 0.03
CA ASN A 493 23.90 -15.36 -1.34
C ASN A 493 23.47 -16.83 -1.49
N VAL A 494 22.74 -17.13 -2.56
CA VAL A 494 22.32 -18.50 -2.89
C VAL A 494 22.83 -18.86 -4.27
N SER A 495 23.81 -19.76 -4.33
CA SER A 495 24.45 -20.18 -5.58
C SER A 495 24.95 -18.99 -6.42
N GLY A 496 25.57 -18.00 -5.78
CA GLY A 496 26.11 -16.80 -6.43
C GLY A 496 25.08 -15.73 -6.81
N ARG A 497 23.79 -15.95 -6.57
CA ARG A 497 22.71 -14.97 -6.81
C ARG A 497 22.37 -14.21 -5.53
N ALA A 498 21.99 -12.94 -5.66
CA ALA A 498 21.68 -12.06 -4.52
C ALA A 498 20.46 -11.13 -4.71
N GLU A 499 19.74 -11.25 -5.82
CA GLU A 499 18.63 -10.33 -6.14
C GLU A 499 17.37 -10.66 -5.35
N PHE A 500 16.75 -9.64 -4.74
CA PHE A 500 15.55 -9.81 -3.92
C PHE A 500 14.35 -10.34 -4.71
N LEU A 501 14.15 -9.90 -5.96
CA LEU A 501 13.00 -10.36 -6.77
C LEU A 501 13.13 -11.84 -7.17
N THR A 502 14.34 -12.42 -7.17
CA THR A 502 14.55 -13.83 -7.53
C THR A 502 14.66 -14.73 -6.32
N LEU A 503 15.20 -14.23 -5.19
CA LEU A 503 15.47 -15.03 -3.99
C LEU A 503 14.62 -14.66 -2.76
N GLY A 504 13.95 -13.50 -2.78
CA GLY A 504 13.25 -12.94 -1.64
C GLY A 504 14.21 -12.66 -0.49
N ARG A 505 13.80 -12.99 0.75
CA ARG A 505 14.62 -12.81 1.96
C ARG A 505 15.86 -13.73 2.05
N ARG A 506 16.02 -14.69 1.15
CA ARG A 506 17.05 -15.74 1.22
C ARG A 506 18.44 -15.23 0.88
N ALA A 507 18.55 -14.07 0.27
CA ALA A 507 19.82 -13.40 0.03
C ALA A 507 19.74 -11.93 0.47
N PHE A 508 20.77 -11.48 1.16
CA PHE A 508 20.87 -10.11 1.62
C PHE A 508 22.29 -9.77 2.06
N SER A 509 22.58 -8.48 2.10
CA SER A 509 23.76 -7.94 2.74
C SER A 509 23.36 -6.91 3.79
N MET A 510 24.21 -6.73 4.79
CA MET A 510 24.06 -5.66 5.76
C MET A 510 25.41 -5.26 6.35
N GLN A 511 25.51 -3.98 6.69
CA GLN A 511 26.60 -3.46 7.49
C GLN A 511 26.21 -3.54 8.97
N ILE A 512 27.19 -3.91 9.79
CA ILE A 512 27.06 -4.11 11.23
C ILE A 512 27.79 -3.01 11.98
#